data_AF-A0A930TRU6-F1
#
_entry.id   AF-A0A930TRU6-F1
#
_cell.length_a   1.000
_cell.length_b   1.000
_cell.length_c   1.000
_cell.angle_alpha   90.00
_cell.angle_beta   90.00
_cell.angle_gamma   90.00
#
_symmetry.space_group_name_H-M   'P 1'
#
loop_
_entity.id
_entity.type
_entity.pdbx_description
1 polymer ?
#
loop_
_entity_poly.entity_id
_entity_poly.type
_entity_poly.pdbx_seq_one_letter_code
_entity_poly.pdbx_strand_id
1 'polypeptide(L)'
;MRPTNDLWRGNFDYWQNRFIQHNLLTIGYTAWLGYVNQGRGMVVCDVVDAIPPTIDWRIDTVTFHQAFIPQFQSCTYMQALELEKTAVQALLESIATYDPAQAIVVLVTGDGAVDINLLQNLAISPANCYEQVRRRWAEFQPDLNTQRRCP
;
A
#
# COMPACT_ATOMS: atom_id res chain seq x y z
N MET A 1 19.27 29.75 29.21
CA MET A 1 19.13 28.28 29.13
C MET A 1 17.65 27.94 29.02
N ARG A 2 17.21 27.47 27.86
CA ARG A 2 15.89 26.88 27.64
C ARG A 2 16.03 25.36 27.69
N PRO A 3 15.10 24.60 28.28
CA PRO A 3 15.16 23.15 28.21
C PRO A 3 15.02 22.69 26.76
N THR A 4 15.81 21.69 26.43
CA THR A 4 16.03 21.07 25.13
C THR A 4 14.75 20.46 24.57
N ASN A 5 14.52 20.69 23.28
CA ASN A 5 13.32 20.34 22.54
C ASN A 5 13.50 18.99 21.83
N ASP A 6 13.87 17.94 22.57
CA ASP A 6 14.30 16.65 22.00
C ASP A 6 13.43 15.45 22.44
N LEU A 7 12.21 15.68 22.95
CA LEU A 7 11.32 14.61 23.42
C LEU A 7 10.09 14.33 22.51
N TRP A 8 10.00 14.96 21.33
CA TRP A 8 8.84 14.82 20.42
C TRP A 8 9.10 14.04 19.12
N ARG A 9 10.24 13.36 18.98
CA ARG A 9 10.60 12.57 17.78
C ARG A 9 10.62 11.05 18.00
N GLY A 10 9.97 10.54 19.05
CA GLY A 10 10.20 9.18 19.53
C GLY A 10 9.07 8.15 19.37
N ASN A 11 7.96 8.40 18.66
CA ASN A 11 6.88 7.40 18.54
C ASN A 11 5.91 7.58 17.35
N PHE A 12 6.39 8.10 16.21
CA PHE A 12 5.65 8.10 14.93
C PHE A 12 5.95 6.86 14.07
N ASP A 13 6.67 5.89 14.63
CA ASP A 13 7.31 4.82 13.89
C ASP A 13 6.27 3.87 13.27
N TYR A 14 6.24 3.88 11.94
CA TYR A 14 5.56 2.94 11.05
C TYR A 14 4.04 3.08 10.89
N TRP A 15 3.55 4.29 10.61
CA TRP A 15 2.20 4.48 10.09
C TRP A 15 1.97 3.65 8.81
N GLN A 16 3.00 3.44 7.98
CA GLN A 16 2.93 2.66 6.75
C GLN A 16 2.51 1.21 7.03
N ASN A 17 3.04 0.59 8.10
CA ASN A 17 2.63 -0.75 8.49
C ASN A 17 1.16 -0.79 8.92
N ARG A 18 0.69 0.24 9.65
CA ARG A 18 -0.72 0.36 10.05
C ARG A 18 -1.62 0.56 8.85
N PHE A 19 -1.22 1.41 7.91
CA PHE A 19 -1.88 1.63 6.63
C PHE A 19 -1.99 0.32 5.84
N ILE A 20 -0.89 -0.43 5.69
CA ILE A 20 -0.87 -1.71 4.97
C ILE A 20 -1.79 -2.72 5.64
N GLN A 21 -1.74 -2.84 6.98
CA GLN A 21 -2.61 -3.75 7.73
C GLN A 21 -4.09 -3.40 7.56
N HIS A 22 -4.44 -2.11 7.67
CA HIS A 22 -5.81 -1.63 7.51
C HIS A 22 -6.34 -1.88 6.09
N ASN A 23 -5.50 -1.66 5.08
CA ASN A 23 -5.87 -1.74 3.66
C ASN A 23 -5.48 -3.07 3.01
N LEU A 24 -5.17 -4.12 3.78
CA LEU A 24 -4.64 -5.37 3.23
C LEU A 24 -5.58 -6.04 2.21
N LEU A 25 -6.90 -5.91 2.38
CA LEU A 25 -7.88 -6.48 1.45
C LEU A 25 -7.85 -5.78 0.09
N THR A 26 -7.81 -4.44 0.05
CA THR A 26 -7.78 -3.68 -1.20
C THR A 26 -6.41 -3.78 -1.87
N ILE A 27 -5.32 -3.79 -1.08
CA ILE A 27 -3.96 -4.06 -1.56
C ILE A 27 -3.89 -5.45 -2.21
N GLY A 28 -4.37 -6.49 -1.52
CA GLY A 28 -4.38 -7.85 -2.04
C GLY A 28 -5.27 -8.04 -3.27
N TYR A 29 -6.44 -7.40 -3.30
CA TYR A 29 -7.32 -7.40 -4.48
C TYR A 29 -6.60 -6.85 -5.72
N THR A 30 -5.97 -5.67 -5.59
CA THR A 30 -5.26 -5.04 -6.72
C THR A 30 -4.01 -5.81 -7.11
N ALA A 31 -3.29 -6.37 -6.14
CA ALA A 31 -2.13 -7.23 -6.42
C ALA A 31 -2.53 -8.43 -7.27
N TRP A 32 -3.60 -9.14 -6.88
CA TRP A 32 -4.06 -10.33 -7.60
C TRP A 32 -4.65 -9.99 -8.97
N LEU A 33 -5.50 -8.96 -9.03
CA LEU A 33 -6.07 -8.50 -10.30
C LEU A 33 -4.98 -8.05 -11.27
N GLY A 34 -3.99 -7.29 -10.79
CA GLY A 34 -2.83 -6.89 -11.58
C GLY A 34 -2.03 -8.09 -12.08
N TYR A 35 -1.75 -9.05 -11.19
CA TYR A 35 -1.02 -10.27 -11.52
C TYR A 35 -1.69 -11.08 -12.63
N VAL A 36 -2.99 -11.35 -12.50
CA VAL A 36 -3.75 -12.13 -13.48
C VAL A 36 -3.73 -11.48 -14.87
N ASN A 37 -3.72 -10.15 -14.94
CA ASN A 37 -3.77 -9.43 -16.21
C ASN A 37 -2.39 -9.12 -16.82
N GLN A 38 -1.36 -8.91 -15.99
CA GLN A 38 -0.09 -8.33 -16.44
C GLN A 38 1.16 -9.08 -15.95
N GLY A 39 0.99 -10.17 -15.20
CA GLY A 39 2.10 -10.92 -14.60
C GLY A 39 2.65 -10.24 -13.34
N ARG A 40 3.87 -10.60 -12.93
CA ARG A 40 4.48 -10.09 -11.69
C ARG A 40 4.61 -8.55 -11.71
N GLY A 41 4.57 -7.94 -10.53
CA GLY A 41 4.67 -6.49 -10.38
C GLY A 41 4.61 -6.07 -8.92
N MET A 42 4.22 -4.83 -8.69
CA MET A 42 4.04 -4.27 -7.35
C MET A 42 2.77 -3.44 -7.28
N VAL A 43 2.22 -3.33 -6.07
CA VAL A 43 1.13 -2.39 -5.77
C VAL A 43 1.74 -1.10 -5.22
N VAL A 44 1.35 0.02 -5.81
CA VAL A 44 1.70 1.36 -5.33
C VAL A 44 0.49 1.94 -4.60
N CYS A 45 0.72 2.50 -3.43
CA CYS A 45 -0.25 3.27 -2.66
C CYS A 45 0.33 4.67 -2.40
N ASP A 46 -0.33 5.71 -2.90
CA ASP A 46 0.07 7.10 -2.71
C ASP A 46 -0.93 7.81 -1.79
N VAL A 47 -0.53 7.99 -0.53
CA VAL A 47 -1.35 8.63 0.50
C VAL A 47 -1.35 10.14 0.28
N VAL A 48 -2.52 10.68 -0.02
CA VAL A 48 -2.71 12.08 -0.41
C VAL A 48 -2.82 12.99 0.80
N ASP A 49 -3.47 12.50 1.85
CA ASP A 49 -3.71 13.27 3.06
C ASP A 49 -2.47 13.27 3.96
N ALA A 50 -2.17 14.43 4.56
CA ALA A 50 -1.21 14.49 5.65
C ALA A 50 -1.72 13.66 6.82
N ILE A 51 -0.88 12.79 7.38
CA ILE A 51 -1.35 11.83 8.38
C ILE A 51 -1.42 12.53 9.74
N PRO A 52 -2.61 12.65 10.37
CA PRO A 52 -2.72 13.27 11.67
C PRO A 52 -1.92 12.48 12.71
N PRO A 53 -1.22 13.16 13.64
CA PRO A 53 -0.45 12.49 14.68
C PRO A 53 -1.32 11.65 15.63
N THR A 54 -2.62 11.88 15.65
CA THR A 54 -3.61 11.23 16.52
C THR A 54 -4.55 10.29 15.78
N ILE A 55 -4.22 9.89 14.55
CA ILE A 55 -5.10 9.03 13.74
C ILE A 55 -5.35 7.68 14.44
N ASP A 56 -6.62 7.27 14.52
CA ASP A 56 -7.02 5.93 14.91
C ASP A 56 -7.25 5.07 13.67
N TRP A 57 -6.20 4.35 13.25
CA TRP A 57 -6.22 3.41 12.12
C TRP A 57 -7.26 2.29 12.21
N ARG A 58 -8.05 2.18 13.28
CA ARG A 58 -9.18 1.23 13.34
C ARG A 58 -10.47 1.81 12.78
N ILE A 59 -10.60 3.13 12.76
CA ILE A 59 -11.85 3.83 12.49
C ILE A 59 -11.65 4.89 11.41
N ASP A 60 -10.51 5.58 11.45
CA ASP A 60 -10.17 6.63 10.51
C ASP A 60 -9.67 6.05 9.19
N THR A 61 -10.10 6.67 8.10
CA THR A 61 -9.65 6.38 6.75
C THR A 61 -8.83 7.54 6.22
N VAL A 62 -7.76 7.22 5.49
CA VAL A 62 -6.99 8.22 4.72
C VAL A 62 -7.30 8.07 3.24
N THR A 63 -7.29 9.18 2.51
CA THR A 63 -7.40 9.16 1.05
C THR A 63 -6.08 8.74 0.44
N PHE A 64 -6.11 7.77 -0.46
CA PHE A 64 -4.93 7.34 -1.20
C PHE A 64 -5.28 6.90 -2.62
N HIS A 65 -4.33 7.07 -3.53
CA HIS A 65 -4.40 6.46 -4.86
C HIS A 65 -3.73 5.09 -4.83
N GLN A 66 -4.31 4.14 -5.55
CA GLN A 66 -3.77 2.79 -5.62
C GLN A 66 -3.65 2.33 -7.07
N ALA A 67 -2.50 1.75 -7.42
CA ALA A 67 -2.26 1.20 -8.75
C ALA A 67 -1.40 -0.06 -8.71
N PHE A 68 -1.52 -0.90 -9.74
CA PHE A 68 -0.59 -1.99 -9.98
C PHE A 68 0.40 -1.58 -11.06
N ILE A 69 1.69 -1.68 -10.74
CA ILE A 69 2.80 -1.43 -11.68
C ILE A 69 3.39 -2.78 -12.07
N PRO A 70 3.27 -3.21 -13.33
CA PRO A 70 3.83 -4.48 -13.78
C PRO A 70 5.36 -4.44 -13.80
N GLN A 71 5.99 -5.62 -13.76
CA GLN A 71 7.44 -5.77 -13.70
C GLN A 71 8.16 -4.99 -14.82
N PHE A 72 7.62 -5.01 -16.05
CA PHE A 72 8.23 -4.33 -17.19
C PHE A 72 8.24 -2.78 -17.07
N GLN A 73 7.42 -2.21 -16.18
CA GLN A 73 7.39 -0.77 -15.89
C GLN A 73 8.07 -0.40 -14.56
N SER A 74 8.41 -1.40 -13.73
CA SER A 74 8.88 -1.18 -12.36
C SER A 74 10.20 -0.42 -12.29
N CYS A 75 11.12 -0.65 -13.24
CA CYS A 75 12.40 0.06 -13.30
C CYS A 75 12.21 1.57 -13.53
N THR A 76 11.45 1.93 -14.55
CA THR A 76 11.14 3.34 -14.86
C THR A 76 10.41 4.01 -13.71
N TYR A 77 9.47 3.31 -13.07
CA TYR A 77 8.74 3.84 -11.93
C TYR A 77 9.66 4.13 -10.74
N MET A 78 10.55 3.18 -10.37
CA MET A 78 11.48 3.37 -9.25
C MET A 78 12.55 4.44 -9.52
N GLN A 79 12.98 4.60 -10.78
CA GLN A 79 13.89 5.67 -11.17
C GLN A 79 13.26 7.06 -10.99
N ALA A 80 11.95 7.19 -11.26
CA ALA A 80 11.22 8.44 -11.02
C ALA A 80 11.08 8.79 -9.53
N LEU A 81 11.24 7.81 -8.64
CA LEU A 81 11.26 8.00 -7.18
C LEU A 81 12.67 8.32 -6.64
N GLU A 82 13.67 8.49 -7.52
CA GLU A 82 15.05 8.83 -7.16
C GLU A 82 15.70 7.85 -6.16
N LEU A 83 15.28 6.58 -6.18
CA LEU A 83 15.86 5.53 -5.34
C LEU A 83 17.30 5.21 -5.75
N GLU A 84 18.11 4.76 -4.79
CA GLU A 84 19.48 4.33 -5.04
C GLU A 84 19.51 3.15 -6.03
N LYS A 85 20.40 3.18 -7.02
CA LYS A 85 20.47 2.17 -8.10
C LYS A 85 20.58 0.73 -7.59
N THR A 86 21.35 0.52 -6.53
CA THR A 86 21.55 -0.79 -5.88
C THR A 86 20.24 -1.30 -5.25
N ALA A 87 19.50 -0.43 -4.59
CA ALA A 87 18.17 -0.72 -4.04
C ALA A 87 17.18 -1.04 -5.16
N VAL A 88 17.16 -0.25 -6.25
CA VAL A 88 16.32 -0.53 -7.43
C VAL A 88 16.62 -1.93 -7.99
N GLN A 89 17.89 -2.30 -8.13
CA GLN A 89 18.25 -3.63 -8.64
C GLN A 89 17.72 -4.75 -7.72
N ALA A 90 17.95 -4.66 -6.40
CA ALA A 90 17.47 -5.66 -5.45
C ALA A 90 15.94 -5.78 -5.43
N LEU A 91 15.23 -4.67 -5.60
CA LEU A 91 13.77 -4.65 -5.70
C LEU A 91 13.27 -5.28 -7.00
N LEU A 92 13.92 -5.01 -8.13
CA LEU A 92 13.58 -5.63 -9.41
C LEU A 92 13.78 -7.15 -9.37
N GLU A 93 14.85 -7.63 -8.73
CA GLU A 93 15.09 -9.05 -8.50
C GLU A 93 14.00 -9.67 -7.61
N SER A 94 13.59 -8.95 -6.56
CA SER A 94 12.48 -9.37 -5.68
C SER A 94 11.15 -9.46 -6.44
N ILE A 95 10.82 -8.45 -7.26
CA ILE A 95 9.63 -8.47 -8.13
C ILE A 95 9.71 -9.61 -9.15
N ALA A 96 10.90 -9.90 -9.68
CA ALA A 96 11.08 -10.96 -10.66
C ALA A 96 10.86 -12.37 -10.08
N THR A 97 11.01 -12.55 -8.77
CA THR A 97 11.13 -13.88 -8.15
C THR A 97 10.04 -14.22 -7.13
N TYR A 98 9.33 -13.25 -6.57
CA TYR A 98 8.27 -13.55 -5.59
C TYR A 98 7.14 -14.42 -6.16
N ASP A 99 6.47 -15.15 -5.28
CA ASP A 99 5.25 -15.91 -5.57
C ASP A 99 4.00 -15.03 -5.36
N PRO A 100 3.29 -14.61 -6.42
CA PRO A 100 2.12 -13.74 -6.31
C PRO A 100 0.91 -14.41 -5.64
N ALA A 101 0.92 -15.73 -5.45
CA ALA A 101 -0.11 -16.43 -4.70
C ALA A 101 0.08 -16.32 -3.17
N GLN A 102 1.29 -15.97 -2.71
CA GLN A 102 1.68 -15.98 -1.29
C GLN A 102 2.24 -14.65 -0.79
N ALA A 103 2.67 -13.78 -1.69
CA ALA A 103 3.34 -12.53 -1.36
C ALA A 103 2.88 -11.35 -2.23
N ILE A 104 3.10 -10.15 -1.71
CA ILE A 104 2.81 -8.88 -2.39
C ILE A 104 4.04 -7.98 -2.24
N VAL A 105 4.53 -7.41 -3.34
CA VAL A 105 5.42 -6.25 -3.27
C VAL A 105 4.54 -5.00 -3.21
N VAL A 106 4.68 -4.21 -2.15
CA VAL A 106 3.94 -2.97 -1.96
C VAL A 106 4.89 -1.80 -1.77
N LEU A 107 4.58 -0.69 -2.42
CA LEU A 107 5.25 0.60 -2.25
C LEU A 107 4.21 1.59 -1.70
N VAL A 108 4.54 2.26 -0.60
CA VAL A 108 3.69 3.26 0.04
C VAL A 108 4.43 4.59 0.04
N THR A 109 3.80 5.63 -0.52
CA THR A 109 4.27 7.02 -0.46
C THR A 109 3.33 7.87 0.39
N GLY A 110 3.88 8.84 1.11
CA GLY A 110 3.11 9.78 1.94
C GLY A 110 4.03 10.51 2.92
N ASP A 111 3.66 11.74 3.28
CA ASP A 111 4.43 12.59 4.23
C ASP A 111 5.92 12.72 3.91
N GLY A 112 6.27 12.74 2.61
CA GLY A 112 7.66 12.85 2.14
C GLY A 112 8.51 11.59 2.31
N ALA A 113 7.90 10.47 2.69
CA ALA A 113 8.55 9.17 2.83
C ALA A 113 8.11 8.19 1.73
N VAL A 114 9.02 7.28 1.36
CA VAL A 114 8.76 6.13 0.49
C VAL A 114 9.12 4.88 1.28
N ASP A 115 8.21 3.93 1.39
CA ASP A 115 8.41 2.66 2.06
C ASP A 115 8.08 1.50 1.11
N ILE A 116 8.96 0.51 1.03
CA ILE A 116 8.81 -0.62 0.10
C ILE A 116 8.93 -1.91 0.88
N ASN A 117 7.90 -2.75 0.81
CA ASN A 117 7.81 -4.00 1.56
C ASN A 117 7.50 -5.18 0.64
N LEU A 118 8.18 -6.30 0.89
CA LEU A 118 7.74 -7.61 0.43
C LEU A 118 6.91 -8.26 1.54
N LEU A 119 5.59 -8.21 1.40
CA LEU A 119 4.67 -8.82 2.37
C LEU A 119 4.63 -10.32 2.14
N GLN A 120 5.00 -11.10 3.15
CA GLN A 120 4.99 -12.56 3.16
C GLN A 120 4.26 -13.08 4.40
N ASN A 121 3.93 -14.37 4.41
CA ASN A 121 3.20 -15.01 5.51
C ASN A 121 1.88 -14.28 5.82
N LEU A 122 1.19 -13.83 4.77
CA LEU A 122 -0.04 -13.06 4.87
C LEU A 122 -1.13 -13.89 5.55
N ALA A 123 -1.87 -13.28 6.47
CA ALA A 123 -3.05 -13.91 7.09
C ALA A 123 -4.14 -14.27 6.07
N ILE A 124 -4.14 -13.58 4.91
CA ILE A 124 -5.02 -13.82 3.78
C ILE A 124 -4.21 -13.71 2.48
N SER A 125 -4.31 -14.70 1.61
CA SER A 125 -3.61 -14.69 0.32
C SER A 125 -4.18 -13.62 -0.62
N PRO A 126 -3.39 -13.12 -1.59
CA PRO A 126 -3.88 -12.15 -2.58
C PRO A 126 -5.12 -12.63 -3.35
N ALA A 127 -5.16 -13.91 -3.74
CA ALA A 127 -6.31 -14.52 -4.38
C ALA A 127 -7.57 -14.51 -3.48
N ASN A 128 -7.41 -14.74 -2.17
CA ASN A 128 -8.53 -14.69 -1.24
C ASN A 128 -8.97 -13.24 -0.96
N CYS A 129 -8.05 -12.27 -0.92
CA CYS A 129 -8.42 -10.85 -0.89
C CYS A 129 -9.30 -10.49 -2.09
N TYR A 130 -8.90 -10.95 -3.29
CA TYR A 130 -9.67 -10.72 -4.51
C TYR A 130 -11.10 -11.24 -4.42
N GLU A 131 -11.26 -12.50 -4.00
CA GLU A 131 -12.57 -13.11 -3.82
C GLU A 131 -13.42 -12.42 -2.75
N GLN A 132 -12.83 -11.99 -1.63
CA GLN A 132 -13.56 -11.28 -0.58
C GLN A 132 -14.04 -9.92 -1.04
N VAL A 133 -13.18 -9.12 -1.68
CA VAL A 133 -13.54 -7.80 -2.20
C VAL A 133 -14.63 -7.93 -3.28
N ARG A 134 -14.53 -8.91 -4.18
CA ARG A 134 -15.58 -9.17 -5.19
C ARG A 134 -16.94 -9.49 -4.57
N ARG A 135 -16.98 -10.31 -3.53
CA ARG A 135 -18.23 -10.69 -2.84
C ARG A 135 -18.86 -9.53 -2.08
N ARG A 136 -18.03 -8.60 -1.60
CA ARG A 136 -18.43 -7.44 -0.79
C ARG A 136 -18.25 -6.13 -1.53
N TRP A 137 -18.32 -6.15 -2.86
CA TRP A 137 -17.95 -5.01 -3.71
C TRP A 137 -18.64 -3.70 -3.32
N ALA A 138 -19.90 -3.77 -2.87
CA ALA A 138 -20.67 -2.61 -2.40
C ALA A 138 -20.03 -1.87 -1.21
N GLU A 139 -19.17 -2.51 -0.41
CA GLU A 139 -18.45 -1.89 0.70
C GLU A 139 -17.17 -1.17 0.25
N PHE A 140 -16.66 -1.52 -0.93
CA PHE A 140 -15.40 -1.00 -1.48
C PHE A 140 -15.62 0.05 -2.58
N GLN A 141 -16.87 0.46 -2.83
CA GLN A 141 -17.21 1.54 -3.75
C GLN A 141 -17.53 2.83 -2.97
N PRO A 142 -16.64 3.84 -2.98
CA PRO A 142 -16.86 5.08 -2.24
C PRO A 142 -18.14 5.83 -2.64
N ASP A 143 -18.61 5.68 -3.88
CA ASP A 143 -19.67 6.55 -4.46
C ASP A 143 -21.07 5.92 -4.61
N LEU A 144 -21.29 4.68 -4.18
CA LEU A 144 -22.65 4.07 -4.27
C LEU A 144 -23.44 4.11 -2.95
N ASN A 145 -22.78 4.25 -1.81
CA ASN A 145 -23.45 4.25 -0.50
C ASN A 145 -23.89 5.66 -0.04
N THR A 146 -23.37 6.72 -0.67
CA THR A 146 -23.72 8.12 -0.36
C THR A 146 -25.06 8.55 -0.96
N GLN A 147 -25.64 7.79 -1.91
CA GLN A 147 -26.95 8.09 -2.48
C GLN A 147 -28.13 7.44 -1.75
N ARG A 148 -27.92 6.63 -0.70
CA ARG A 148 -29.00 5.97 0.06
C ARG A 148 -29.39 6.66 1.37
N ARG A 149 -28.94 7.89 1.59
CA ARG A 149 -29.40 8.72 2.72
C ARG A 149 -29.86 10.09 2.24
N CYS A 150 -31.07 10.13 1.68
CA CYS A 150 -31.94 11.31 1.80
C CYS A 150 -33.24 10.87 2.51
N PRO A 151 -33.76 11.70 3.44
CA PRO A 151 -34.96 11.40 4.23
C PRO A 151 -36.25 11.37 3.40
#